data_AF-A0A4Y9RM11-F1
#
_entry.id   AF-A0A4Y9RM11-F1
#
_cell.length_a   1.000
_cell.length_b   1.000
_cell.length_c   1.000
_cell.angle_alpha   90.00
_cell.angle_beta   90.00
_cell.angle_gamma   90.00
#
_symmetry.space_group_name_H-M   'P 1'
#
loop_
_entity.id
_entity.type
_entity.pdbx_description
1 polymer ?
#
loop_
_entity_poly.entity_id
_entity_poly.type
_entity_poly.pdbx_seq_one_letter_code
_entity_poly.pdbx_strand_id
1 'polypeptide(L)'
;YTLHGIPRMHERPIGDLVEALNAAGARIDYTGQPGYPPLHIYRGHFHARHMQVKGNVSSQFLTALLMAAPLMAADGDVTIEVVGDLISKPYIEITLNLMRRFGVDVQRDGWQAFTVSEGQKYRSPAAIHVEGDASSASYFLAAGAIAGGPVRVEGVGRDSIQGDVRFVEALEQMGASITVGDNWIEAQSNGVLKAIDADFNHIPDAAMTIAVAALYADGPSTLRNIASWRVKETDRIAAMATELRKLGATVEEGADFLRVVPPEQIRAATIDTYDDHRMAMCFSLASLDGAARKGATVRINDPKCVAKTFPEYFEAFAQTTRDDLFQP
;
A
#
# COMPACT_ATOMS: atom_id res chain seq x y z
N TYR A 1 -3.35 29.33 -1.13
CA TYR A 1 -3.10 28.19 -2.02
C TYR A 1 -4.36 27.33 -2.00
N THR A 2 -4.87 26.93 -3.16
CA THR A 2 -6.07 26.08 -3.24
C THR A 2 -5.62 24.65 -3.55
N LEU A 3 -6.00 23.70 -2.69
CA LEU A 3 -5.76 22.27 -2.89
C LEU A 3 -7.08 21.59 -3.30
N HIS A 4 -7.13 21.04 -4.49
CA HIS A 4 -8.27 20.29 -5.03
C HIS A 4 -7.77 19.07 -5.83
N GLY A 5 -8.68 18.18 -6.22
CA GLY A 5 -8.32 17.00 -7.01
C GLY A 5 -9.49 16.48 -7.84
N ILE A 6 -9.37 15.24 -8.29
CA ILE A 6 -10.46 14.49 -8.93
C ILE A 6 -11.63 14.29 -7.95
N PRO A 7 -12.86 13.98 -8.41
CA PRO A 7 -14.04 13.84 -7.53
C PRO A 7 -13.80 12.92 -6.31
N ARG A 8 -13.16 11.77 -6.52
CA ARG A 8 -12.84 10.83 -5.44
C ARG A 8 -11.95 11.42 -4.34
N MET A 9 -11.09 12.38 -4.66
CA MET A 9 -10.28 13.07 -3.63
C MET A 9 -11.13 13.91 -2.67
N HIS A 10 -12.33 14.35 -3.08
CA HIS A 10 -13.26 15.10 -2.23
C HIS A 10 -14.06 14.18 -1.28
N GLU A 11 -13.87 12.86 -1.38
CA GLU A 11 -14.50 11.86 -0.52
C GLU A 11 -13.47 11.20 0.42
N ARG A 12 -12.19 11.57 0.31
CA ARG A 12 -11.12 11.04 1.15
C ARG A 12 -10.93 11.90 2.40
N PRO A 13 -11.01 11.30 3.60
CA PRO A 13 -10.93 12.06 4.84
C PRO A 13 -9.55 12.72 4.97
N ILE A 14 -9.54 14.00 5.34
CA ILE A 14 -8.34 14.77 5.70
C ILE A 14 -8.55 15.60 6.99
N GLY A 15 -9.75 15.49 7.58
CA GLY A 15 -10.19 16.14 8.82
C GLY A 15 -9.11 16.21 9.89
N ASP A 16 -8.67 15.04 10.35
CA ASP A 16 -7.73 14.94 11.46
C ASP A 16 -6.41 15.69 11.23
N LEU A 17 -5.89 15.70 9.99
CA LEU A 17 -4.66 16.45 9.66
C LEU A 17 -4.91 17.97 9.66
N VAL A 18 -6.03 18.42 9.10
CA VAL A 18 -6.39 19.83 9.07
C VAL A 18 -6.63 20.36 10.47
N GLU A 19 -7.32 19.61 11.32
CA GLU A 19 -7.54 19.95 12.73
C GLU A 19 -6.22 20.07 13.48
N ALA A 20 -5.31 19.09 13.34
CA ALA A 20 -3.99 19.14 13.96
C ALA A 20 -3.18 20.36 13.50
N LEU A 21 -3.14 20.65 12.19
CA LEU A 21 -2.42 21.79 11.63
C LEU A 21 -3.01 23.13 12.08
N ASN A 22 -4.34 23.29 12.05
CA ASN A 22 -5.01 24.52 12.50
C ASN A 22 -4.79 24.75 14.00
N ALA A 23 -4.86 23.69 14.83
CA ALA A 23 -4.51 23.76 16.25
C ALA A 23 -3.05 24.19 16.48
N ALA A 24 -2.16 23.88 15.53
CA ALA A 24 -0.76 24.31 15.58
C ALA A 24 -0.49 25.74 15.09
N GLY A 25 -1.52 26.43 14.58
CA GLY A 25 -1.43 27.79 14.05
C GLY A 25 -1.38 27.91 12.53
N ALA A 26 -1.62 26.81 11.80
CA ALA A 26 -1.98 26.91 10.39
C ALA A 26 -3.35 27.58 10.23
N ARG A 27 -3.66 28.00 9.00
CA ARG A 27 -4.99 28.48 8.63
C ARG A 27 -5.43 27.79 7.35
N ILE A 28 -6.32 26.83 7.50
CA ILE A 28 -6.82 25.96 6.43
C ILE A 28 -8.34 25.93 6.54
N ASP A 29 -9.01 26.41 5.49
CA ASP A 29 -10.46 26.43 5.39
C ASP A 29 -10.93 25.34 4.41
N TYR A 30 -12.02 24.66 4.74
CA TYR A 30 -12.73 23.81 3.79
C TYR A 30 -13.56 24.70 2.85
N THR A 31 -13.44 24.50 1.54
CA THR A 31 -14.27 25.22 0.56
C THR A 31 -15.43 24.37 0.02
N GLY A 32 -15.58 23.16 0.56
CA GLY A 32 -16.65 22.22 0.26
C GLY A 32 -17.21 21.60 1.55
N GLN A 33 -17.24 20.26 1.62
CA GLN A 33 -17.68 19.54 2.81
C GLN A 33 -16.59 19.57 3.91
N PRO A 34 -16.92 19.93 5.16
CA PRO A 34 -15.98 19.82 6.28
C PRO A 34 -15.42 18.42 6.44
N GLY A 35 -14.11 18.33 6.69
CA GLY A 35 -13.38 17.05 6.82
C GLY A 35 -12.80 16.51 5.51
N TYR A 36 -13.11 17.11 4.37
CA TYR A 36 -12.73 16.63 3.04
C TYR A 36 -12.25 17.78 2.12
N PRO A 37 -11.33 17.54 1.16
CA PRO A 37 -10.99 18.54 0.14
C PRO A 37 -12.22 18.96 -0.70
N PRO A 38 -12.21 20.13 -1.36
CA PRO A 38 -11.08 21.06 -1.52
C PRO A 38 -10.80 21.95 -0.30
N LEU A 39 -9.55 22.40 -0.20
CA LEU A 39 -9.04 23.23 0.88
C LEU A 39 -8.50 24.57 0.35
N HIS A 40 -8.70 25.64 1.11
CA HIS A 40 -7.96 26.89 0.97
C HIS A 40 -6.94 27.02 2.10
N ILE A 41 -5.66 26.98 1.75
CA ILE A 41 -4.53 27.12 2.68
C ILE A 41 -3.99 28.55 2.64
N TYR A 42 -4.03 29.23 3.77
CA TYR A 42 -3.52 30.58 3.95
C TYR A 42 -2.12 30.54 4.59
N ARG A 43 -1.46 31.71 4.66
CA ARG A 43 -0.26 31.85 5.50
C ARG A 43 -0.68 31.69 6.97
N GLY A 44 -0.17 30.64 7.62
CA GLY A 44 -0.29 30.42 9.05
C GLY A 44 0.90 30.97 9.84
N HIS A 45 0.78 30.96 11.17
CA HIS A 45 1.86 31.25 12.12
C HIS A 45 1.92 30.11 13.12
N PHE A 46 2.86 29.18 12.90
CA PHE A 46 3.03 28.03 13.77
C PHE A 46 3.59 28.47 15.12
N HIS A 47 2.93 28.05 16.19
CA HIS A 47 3.30 28.38 17.57
C HIS A 47 3.20 27.17 18.50
N ALA A 48 2.63 26.05 18.05
CA ALA A 48 2.51 24.86 18.86
C ALA A 48 3.83 24.09 18.93
N ARG A 49 4.20 23.75 20.17
CA ARG A 49 5.29 22.82 20.52
C ARG A 49 4.79 21.38 20.69
N HIS A 50 3.48 21.21 20.67
CA HIS A 50 2.79 19.95 20.91
C HIS A 50 1.60 19.82 19.96
N MET A 51 1.48 18.66 19.33
CA MET A 51 0.41 18.35 18.36
C MET A 51 -0.11 16.95 18.63
N GLN A 52 -1.39 16.72 18.33
CA GLN A 52 -2.01 15.40 18.41
C GLN A 52 -2.56 14.98 17.06
N VAL A 53 -2.42 13.71 16.72
CA VAL A 53 -2.98 13.12 15.50
C VAL A 53 -3.50 11.71 15.78
N LYS A 54 -4.64 11.35 15.19
CA LYS A 54 -5.20 10.00 15.33
C LYS A 54 -4.36 8.97 14.57
N GLY A 55 -3.95 7.90 15.25
CA GLY A 55 -3.05 6.87 14.69
C GLY A 55 -3.73 5.84 13.80
N ASN A 56 -5.06 5.75 13.84
CA ASN A 56 -5.82 4.64 13.28
C ASN A 56 -6.51 4.93 11.94
N VAL A 57 -6.41 6.16 11.41
CA VAL A 57 -7.07 6.56 10.15
C VAL A 57 -6.11 6.45 8.97
N SER A 58 -4.95 7.12 9.04
CA SER A 58 -3.97 7.15 7.96
C SER A 58 -2.58 7.49 8.48
N SER A 59 -1.59 6.65 8.16
CA SER A 59 -0.18 6.95 8.46
C SER A 59 0.30 8.25 7.79
N GLN A 60 -0.33 8.65 6.68
CA GLN A 60 0.03 9.85 5.92
C GLN A 60 -0.10 11.15 6.75
N PHE A 61 -1.01 11.18 7.73
CA PHE A 61 -1.19 12.37 8.56
C PHE A 61 0.01 12.56 9.49
N LEU A 62 0.40 11.50 10.20
CA LEU A 62 1.57 11.53 11.06
C LEU A 62 2.86 11.77 10.26
N THR A 63 3.04 11.11 9.12
CA THR A 63 4.26 11.31 8.31
C THR A 63 4.34 12.72 7.72
N ALA A 64 3.22 13.32 7.31
CA ALA A 64 3.19 14.72 6.89
C ALA A 64 3.60 15.68 8.01
N LEU A 65 3.07 15.46 9.23
CA LEU A 65 3.45 16.26 10.40
C LEU A 65 4.92 16.08 10.78
N LEU A 66 5.43 14.84 10.77
CA LEU A 66 6.84 14.54 11.02
C LEU A 66 7.74 15.25 10.01
N MET A 67 7.42 15.18 8.72
CA MET A 67 8.22 15.84 7.68
C MET A 67 8.23 17.36 7.82
N ALA A 68 7.14 17.96 8.31
CA ALA A 68 7.02 19.39 8.57
C ALA A 68 7.64 19.83 9.91
N ALA A 69 7.77 18.93 10.89
CA ALA A 69 8.20 19.24 12.26
C ALA A 69 9.54 20.00 12.35
N PRO A 70 10.59 19.69 11.56
CA PRO A 70 11.84 20.46 11.59
C PRO A 70 11.66 21.94 11.23
N LEU A 71 10.64 22.30 10.45
CA LEU A 71 10.33 23.69 10.10
C LEU A 71 9.61 24.42 11.25
N MET A 72 8.90 23.67 12.11
CA MET A 72 8.20 24.19 13.29
C MET A 72 9.13 24.24 14.52
N ALA A 73 10.15 23.38 14.57
CA ALA A 73 11.11 23.28 15.65
C ALA A 73 12.23 24.34 15.61
N ALA A 74 11.98 25.51 15.00
CA ALA A 74 12.98 26.56 14.84
C ALA A 74 13.41 27.20 16.17
N ASP A 75 12.45 27.41 17.09
CA ASP A 75 12.66 28.11 18.38
C ASP A 75 12.21 27.26 19.58
N GLY A 76 12.30 25.93 19.46
CA GLY A 76 11.98 24.96 20.52
C GLY A 76 11.48 23.62 19.99
N ASP A 77 11.59 22.58 20.80
CA ASP A 77 11.19 21.21 20.46
C ASP A 77 9.73 21.11 20.02
N VAL A 78 9.46 20.20 19.08
CA VAL A 78 8.10 19.86 18.64
C VAL A 78 7.83 18.39 18.91
N THR A 79 6.77 18.11 19.67
CA THR A 79 6.29 16.75 19.94
C THR A 79 4.96 16.50 19.26
N ILE A 80 4.85 15.36 18.57
CA ILE A 80 3.62 14.88 17.96
C ILE A 80 3.20 13.61 18.70
N GLU A 81 2.06 13.68 19.38
CA GLU A 81 1.42 12.55 20.05
C GLU A 81 0.45 11.83 19.13
N VAL A 82 0.49 10.50 19.20
CA VAL A 82 -0.43 9.61 18.50
C VAL A 82 -1.57 9.23 19.45
N VAL A 83 -2.78 9.59 19.04
CA VAL A 83 -4.00 9.22 19.76
C VAL A 83 -4.51 7.88 19.24
N GLY A 84 -4.62 6.90 20.13
CA GLY A 84 -5.10 5.54 19.81
C GLY A 84 -4.02 4.65 19.18
N ASP A 85 -4.44 3.52 18.60
CA ASP A 85 -3.53 2.55 18.00
C ASP A 85 -3.00 3.03 16.65
N LEU A 86 -1.69 2.91 16.47
CA LEU A 86 -1.01 3.30 15.25
C LEU A 86 -1.01 2.17 14.21
N ILE A 87 -1.66 2.41 13.08
CA ILE A 87 -1.64 1.50 11.93
C ILE A 87 -0.47 1.81 10.99
N SER A 88 -0.13 0.84 10.13
CA SER A 88 0.75 1.09 8.98
C SER A 88 2.13 1.64 9.38
N LYS A 89 2.65 1.16 10.52
CA LYS A 89 3.97 1.51 11.11
C LYS A 89 5.13 1.51 10.10
N PRO A 90 5.22 0.58 9.12
CA PRO A 90 6.35 0.59 8.20
C PRO A 90 6.47 1.85 7.34
N TYR A 91 5.36 2.51 6.97
CA TYR A 91 5.43 3.78 6.24
C TYR A 91 5.98 4.93 7.11
N ILE A 92 5.78 4.84 8.43
CA ILE A 92 6.35 5.79 9.38
C ILE A 92 7.84 5.51 9.52
N GLU A 93 8.26 4.24 9.59
CA GLU A 93 9.69 3.88 9.62
C GLU A 93 10.44 4.37 8.38
N ILE A 94 9.87 4.21 7.18
CA ILE A 94 10.43 4.79 5.94
C ILE A 94 10.63 6.30 6.10
N THR A 95 9.62 6.99 6.65
CA THR A 95 9.69 8.44 6.88
C THR A 95 10.80 8.82 7.85
N LEU A 96 10.89 8.14 9.00
CA LEU A 96 11.94 8.40 10.00
C LEU A 96 13.35 8.10 9.44
N ASN A 97 13.49 7.01 8.69
CA ASN A 97 14.75 6.64 8.05
C ASN A 97 15.18 7.66 6.99
N LEU A 98 14.23 8.15 6.17
CA LEU A 98 14.50 9.21 5.21
C LEU A 98 14.84 10.52 5.91
N MET A 99 14.08 10.94 6.92
CA MET A 99 14.38 12.15 7.69
C MET A 99 15.81 12.09 8.27
N ARG A 100 16.23 10.93 8.82
CA ARG A 100 17.59 10.72 9.31
C ARG A 100 18.64 10.83 8.21
N ARG A 101 18.39 10.26 7.02
CA ARG A 101 19.28 10.42 5.85
C ARG A 101 19.43 11.89 5.42
N PHE A 102 18.41 12.71 5.66
CA PHE A 102 18.47 14.16 5.46
C PHE A 102 18.89 14.92 6.74
N GLY A 103 19.53 14.26 7.71
CA GLY A 103 20.14 14.90 8.87
C GLY A 103 19.18 15.35 9.97
N VAL A 104 17.94 14.85 9.96
CA VAL A 104 16.94 15.09 11.02
C VAL A 104 16.71 13.79 11.79
N ASP A 105 17.08 13.77 13.06
CA ASP A 105 16.80 12.65 13.95
C ASP A 105 15.54 12.94 14.79
N VAL A 106 14.61 11.98 14.75
CA VAL A 106 13.34 12.05 15.47
C VAL A 106 13.44 11.12 16.66
N GLN A 107 13.35 11.68 17.86
CA GLN A 107 13.26 10.91 19.08
C GLN A 107 11.88 10.28 19.18
N ARG A 108 11.82 9.05 19.69
CA ARG A 108 10.58 8.27 19.74
C ARG A 108 10.36 7.70 21.13
N ASP A 109 9.18 7.94 21.69
CA ASP A 109 8.66 7.22 22.85
C ASP A 109 7.68 6.15 22.34
N GLY A 110 8.20 4.92 22.20
CA GLY A 110 7.44 3.79 21.65
C GLY A 110 6.83 4.06 20.28
N TRP A 111 5.52 4.06 20.18
CA TRP A 111 4.74 4.51 19.00
C TRP A 111 3.75 5.61 19.37
N GLN A 112 3.84 6.11 20.60
CA GLN A 112 2.89 7.03 21.21
C GLN A 112 3.30 8.50 20.99
N ALA A 113 4.59 8.80 20.91
CA ALA A 113 5.07 10.15 20.68
C ALA A 113 6.36 10.22 19.87
N PHE A 114 6.49 11.31 19.11
CA PHE A 114 7.65 11.61 18.28
C PHE A 114 8.09 13.06 18.51
N THR A 115 9.36 13.25 18.83
CA THR A 115 9.91 14.58 19.15
C THR A 115 11.04 14.93 18.21
N VAL A 116 10.93 16.12 17.60
CA VAL A 116 12.01 16.76 16.83
C VAL A 116 12.59 17.88 17.69
N SER A 117 13.86 17.73 18.06
CA SER A 117 14.56 18.74 18.86
C SER A 117 14.78 20.05 18.11
N GLU A 118 14.87 21.14 18.87
CA GLU A 118 15.12 22.49 18.38
C GLU A 118 16.33 22.58 17.42
N GLY A 119 16.18 23.40 16.38
CA GLY A 119 17.29 23.81 15.52
C GLY A 119 17.73 22.78 14.48
N GLN A 120 17.13 21.59 14.46
CA GLN A 120 17.37 20.60 13.41
C GLN A 120 16.90 21.12 12.05
N LYS A 121 17.69 20.87 11.01
CA LYS A 121 17.41 21.29 9.63
C LYS A 121 17.76 20.17 8.67
N TYR A 122 16.94 20.01 7.64
CA TYR A 122 17.26 19.10 6.56
C TYR A 122 18.55 19.50 5.85
N ARG A 123 19.38 18.50 5.56
CA ARG A 123 20.61 18.58 4.78
C ARG A 123 20.50 17.60 3.62
N SER A 124 20.72 18.09 2.41
CA SER A 124 20.73 17.22 1.23
C SER A 124 21.88 16.20 1.33
N PRO A 125 21.62 14.90 1.09
CA PRO A 125 22.68 13.90 0.97
C PRO A 125 23.44 13.98 -0.37
N ALA A 126 23.17 15.00 -1.20
CA ALA A 126 23.62 15.18 -2.58
C ALA A 126 23.08 14.14 -3.57
N ALA A 127 23.15 12.86 -3.24
CA ALA A 127 22.59 11.76 -4.02
C ALA A 127 21.71 10.87 -3.13
N ILE A 128 20.60 10.39 -3.70
CA ILE A 128 19.74 9.39 -3.08
C ILE A 128 19.28 8.41 -4.16
N HIS A 129 19.43 7.12 -3.87
CA HIS A 129 18.83 6.07 -4.69
C HIS A 129 17.38 5.89 -4.26
N VAL A 130 16.46 5.92 -5.24
CA VAL A 130 15.05 5.61 -5.04
C VAL A 130 14.88 4.14 -5.44
N GLU A 131 14.52 3.32 -4.46
CA GLU A 131 14.26 1.89 -4.66
C GLU A 131 13.07 1.68 -5.60
N GLY A 132 13.03 0.50 -6.25
CA GLY A 132 11.82 0.02 -6.93
C GLY A 132 10.67 -0.15 -5.93
N ASP A 133 9.44 0.05 -6.38
CA ASP A 133 8.26 0.00 -5.53
C ASP A 133 7.96 -1.44 -5.05
N ALA A 134 8.10 -1.68 -3.75
CA ALA A 134 7.92 -3.00 -3.16
C ALA A 134 6.47 -3.49 -3.25
N SER A 135 5.48 -2.59 -3.22
CA SER A 135 4.08 -2.94 -3.45
C SER A 135 3.88 -3.48 -4.88
N SER A 136 4.49 -2.85 -5.88
CA SER A 136 4.40 -3.26 -7.28
C SER A 136 5.21 -4.52 -7.56
N ALA A 137 6.35 -4.70 -6.89
CA ALA A 137 7.12 -5.94 -6.92
C ALA A 137 6.27 -7.15 -6.50
N SER A 138 5.32 -6.97 -5.58
CA SER A 138 4.44 -8.04 -5.09
C SER A 138 3.71 -8.76 -6.22
N TYR A 139 3.26 -8.06 -7.28
CA TYR A 139 2.51 -8.66 -8.38
C TYR A 139 3.38 -9.68 -9.14
N PHE A 140 4.64 -9.33 -9.41
CA PHE A 140 5.58 -10.19 -10.15
C PHE A 140 6.09 -11.34 -9.28
N LEU A 141 6.35 -11.10 -8.00
CA LEU A 141 6.70 -12.17 -7.06
C LEU A 141 5.54 -13.17 -6.90
N ALA A 142 4.29 -12.69 -6.84
CA ALA A 142 3.13 -13.55 -6.86
C ALA A 142 2.99 -14.30 -8.18
N ALA A 143 3.28 -13.68 -9.32
CA ALA A 143 3.30 -14.36 -10.61
C ALA A 143 4.29 -15.55 -10.61
N GLY A 144 5.50 -15.37 -10.07
CA GLY A 144 6.46 -16.45 -9.89
C GLY A 144 5.99 -17.55 -8.95
N ALA A 145 5.28 -17.20 -7.87
CA ALA A 145 4.69 -18.18 -6.96
C ALA A 145 3.51 -18.94 -7.58
N ILE A 146 2.65 -18.26 -8.34
CA ILE A 146 1.45 -18.85 -8.97
C ILE A 146 1.86 -19.77 -10.12
N ALA A 147 2.66 -19.25 -11.07
CA ALA A 147 3.01 -19.93 -12.32
C ALA A 147 4.21 -20.90 -12.19
N GLY A 148 4.76 -21.04 -10.98
CA GLY A 148 5.89 -21.90 -10.67
C GLY A 148 7.25 -21.21 -10.81
N GLY A 149 7.36 -20.14 -11.60
CA GLY A 149 8.55 -19.29 -11.68
C GLY A 149 9.77 -19.98 -12.34
N PRO A 150 11.00 -19.47 -12.10
CA PRO A 150 11.31 -18.31 -11.25
C PRO A 150 10.96 -16.97 -11.92
N VAL A 151 10.51 -16.01 -11.11
CA VAL A 151 10.38 -14.59 -11.49
C VAL A 151 11.23 -13.76 -10.52
N ARG A 152 12.15 -12.96 -11.08
CA ARG A 152 13.03 -12.06 -10.34
C ARG A 152 12.63 -10.61 -10.58
N VAL A 153 12.54 -9.85 -9.49
CA VAL A 153 12.33 -8.40 -9.51
C VAL A 153 13.61 -7.72 -9.05
N GLU A 154 14.16 -6.83 -9.87
CA GLU A 154 15.34 -6.02 -9.55
C GLU A 154 14.93 -4.63 -8.99
N GLY A 155 15.85 -3.97 -8.28
CA GLY A 155 15.63 -2.63 -7.70
C GLY A 155 15.05 -2.61 -6.28
N VAL A 156 14.77 -3.79 -5.72
CA VAL A 156 14.37 -3.99 -4.32
C VAL A 156 15.08 -5.24 -3.81
N GLY A 157 15.65 -5.19 -2.61
CA GLY A 157 16.47 -6.28 -2.08
C GLY A 157 16.60 -6.27 -0.57
N ARG A 158 17.64 -6.91 -0.06
CA ARG A 158 17.86 -7.18 1.37
C ARG A 158 17.81 -5.94 2.26
N ASP A 159 18.34 -4.81 1.77
CA ASP A 159 18.48 -3.58 2.55
C ASP A 159 17.35 -2.56 2.28
N SER A 160 16.27 -2.99 1.63
CA SER A 160 15.12 -2.12 1.36
C SER A 160 14.52 -1.61 2.67
N ILE A 161 14.24 -0.31 2.71
CA ILE A 161 13.54 0.31 3.84
C ILE A 161 12.02 0.15 3.76
N GLN A 162 11.50 -0.38 2.65
CA GLN A 162 10.07 -0.48 2.39
C GLN A 162 9.44 -1.65 3.16
N GLY A 163 8.37 -1.36 3.92
CA GLY A 163 7.64 -2.38 4.67
C GLY A 163 7.04 -3.49 3.80
N ASP A 164 6.62 -3.14 2.59
CA ASP A 164 5.94 -4.06 1.67
C ASP A 164 6.85 -5.19 1.17
N VAL A 165 8.17 -5.12 1.37
CA VAL A 165 9.08 -6.25 1.14
C VAL A 165 8.68 -7.46 1.97
N ARG A 166 8.05 -7.26 3.14
CA ARG A 166 7.53 -8.34 3.98
C ARG A 166 6.39 -9.14 3.34
N PHE A 167 5.88 -8.71 2.19
CA PHE A 167 5.01 -9.53 1.35
C PHE A 167 5.60 -10.92 1.06
N VAL A 168 6.93 -11.03 0.96
CA VAL A 168 7.61 -12.32 0.77
C VAL A 168 7.32 -13.32 1.90
N GLU A 169 7.16 -12.86 3.14
CA GLU A 169 6.83 -13.71 4.29
C GLU A 169 5.47 -14.39 4.10
N ALA A 170 4.51 -13.70 3.47
CA ALA A 170 3.20 -14.26 3.17
C ALA A 170 3.27 -15.30 2.03
N LEU A 171 4.08 -15.05 0.99
CA LEU A 171 4.31 -16.03 -0.07
C LEU A 171 5.02 -17.29 0.46
N GLU A 172 5.99 -17.15 1.36
CA GLU A 172 6.67 -18.29 2.02
C GLU A 172 5.69 -19.11 2.85
N GLN A 173 4.77 -18.46 3.59
CA GLN A 173 3.69 -19.16 4.31
C GLN A 173 2.76 -19.92 3.36
N MET A 174 2.51 -19.37 2.16
CA MET A 174 1.79 -20.05 1.08
C MET A 174 2.64 -21.13 0.37
N GLY A 175 3.89 -21.35 0.78
CA GLY A 175 4.75 -22.43 0.28
C GLY A 175 5.64 -22.06 -0.90
N ALA A 176 5.71 -20.79 -1.29
CA ALA A 176 6.69 -20.33 -2.26
C ALA A 176 8.12 -20.38 -1.71
N SER A 177 9.10 -20.54 -2.58
CA SER A 177 10.53 -20.38 -2.26
C SER A 177 10.97 -18.99 -2.67
N ILE A 178 11.49 -18.22 -1.72
CA ILE A 178 11.98 -16.86 -1.94
C ILE A 178 13.50 -16.83 -1.82
N THR A 179 14.17 -16.17 -2.77
CA THR A 179 15.59 -15.85 -2.67
C THR A 179 15.78 -14.34 -2.71
N VAL A 180 16.52 -13.79 -1.75
CA VAL A 180 16.75 -12.34 -1.63
C VAL A 180 18.24 -12.03 -1.84
N GLY A 181 18.52 -11.24 -2.88
CA GLY A 181 19.82 -10.65 -3.13
C GLY A 181 19.92 -9.21 -2.63
N ASP A 182 21.04 -8.56 -2.91
CA ASP A 182 21.31 -7.19 -2.44
C ASP A 182 20.33 -6.17 -3.03
N ASN A 183 20.02 -6.30 -4.32
CA ASN A 183 19.13 -5.41 -5.07
C ASN A 183 18.09 -6.17 -5.91
N TRP A 184 17.74 -7.38 -5.52
CA TRP A 184 16.70 -8.16 -6.17
C TRP A 184 16.02 -9.13 -5.21
N ILE A 185 14.79 -9.51 -5.54
CA ILE A 185 14.01 -10.58 -4.88
C ILE A 185 13.50 -11.52 -5.97
N GLU A 186 13.58 -12.81 -5.75
CA GLU A 186 13.10 -13.85 -6.66
C GLU A 186 12.10 -14.77 -5.96
N ALA A 187 11.02 -15.10 -6.66
CA ALA A 187 9.99 -16.01 -6.19
C ALA A 187 9.75 -17.14 -7.19
N GLN A 188 9.58 -18.35 -6.66
CA GLN A 188 9.19 -19.54 -7.41
C GLN A 188 8.36 -20.48 -6.52
N SER A 189 7.65 -21.42 -7.12
CA SER A 189 6.93 -22.46 -6.38
C SER A 189 7.00 -23.79 -7.13
N ASN A 190 7.10 -24.90 -6.38
CA ASN A 190 7.15 -26.25 -6.94
C ASN A 190 5.83 -27.01 -6.80
N GLY A 191 4.73 -26.34 -6.44
CA GLY A 191 3.45 -27.01 -6.21
C GLY A 191 2.30 -26.06 -5.94
N VAL A 192 1.22 -26.65 -5.44
CA VAL A 192 0.01 -25.93 -5.03
C VAL A 192 0.33 -24.99 -3.88
N LEU A 193 -0.15 -23.75 -3.97
CA LEU A 193 -0.02 -22.79 -2.87
C LEU A 193 -0.86 -23.25 -1.67
N LYS A 194 -0.36 -23.00 -0.47
CA LYS A 194 -1.07 -23.30 0.77
C LYS A 194 -2.02 -22.15 1.12
N ALA A 195 -3.17 -22.50 1.68
CA ALA A 195 -4.05 -21.52 2.31
C ALA A 195 -3.33 -20.75 3.42
N ILE A 196 -3.63 -19.44 3.53
CA ILE A 196 -3.01 -18.54 4.51
C ILE A 196 -4.08 -17.87 5.38
N ASP A 197 -3.82 -17.73 6.67
CA ASP A 197 -4.66 -16.97 7.59
C ASP A 197 -3.81 -16.03 8.45
N ALA A 198 -3.62 -14.78 7.99
CA ALA A 198 -2.62 -13.87 8.54
C ALA A 198 -3.11 -12.42 8.73
N ASP A 199 -2.36 -11.69 9.55
CA ASP A 199 -2.49 -10.25 9.75
C ASP A 199 -1.73 -9.49 8.67
N PHE A 200 -2.41 -8.54 8.00
CA PHE A 200 -1.85 -7.72 6.93
C PHE A 200 -1.78 -6.22 7.25
N ASN A 201 -1.88 -5.82 8.52
CA ASN A 201 -1.86 -4.40 8.93
C ASN A 201 -0.56 -3.67 8.52
N HIS A 202 0.55 -4.40 8.46
CA HIS A 202 1.86 -3.85 8.13
C HIS A 202 2.11 -3.70 6.62
N ILE A 203 1.42 -4.48 5.78
CA ILE A 203 1.58 -4.47 4.32
C ILE A 203 0.22 -4.39 3.60
N PRO A 204 -0.66 -3.45 4.01
CA PRO A 204 -2.05 -3.48 3.56
C PRO A 204 -2.16 -3.30 2.04
N ASP A 205 -1.26 -2.54 1.41
CA ASP A 205 -1.30 -2.31 -0.03
C ASP A 205 -0.87 -3.57 -0.82
N ALA A 206 0.20 -4.26 -0.42
CA ALA A 206 0.63 -5.52 -1.05
C ALA A 206 -0.30 -6.71 -0.74
N ALA A 207 -1.10 -6.64 0.33
CA ALA A 207 -2.01 -7.72 0.71
C ALA A 207 -3.13 -7.99 -0.32
N MET A 208 -3.48 -7.02 -1.17
CA MET A 208 -4.42 -7.24 -2.28
C MET A 208 -3.94 -8.34 -3.23
N THR A 209 -2.63 -8.43 -3.43
CA THR A 209 -2.00 -9.46 -4.26
C THR A 209 -2.21 -10.86 -3.66
N ILE A 210 -2.13 -11.00 -2.32
CA ILE A 210 -2.40 -12.28 -1.64
C ILE A 210 -3.85 -12.73 -1.85
N ALA A 211 -4.81 -11.81 -1.86
CA ALA A 211 -6.21 -12.17 -2.08
C ALA A 211 -6.47 -12.78 -3.47
N VAL A 212 -5.72 -12.39 -4.50
CA VAL A 212 -5.77 -13.06 -5.82
C VAL A 212 -4.96 -14.36 -5.83
N ALA A 213 -3.78 -14.39 -5.20
CA ALA A 213 -2.99 -15.62 -5.06
C ALA A 213 -3.78 -16.73 -4.32
N ALA A 214 -4.69 -16.36 -3.41
CA ALA A 214 -5.58 -17.29 -2.72
C ALA A 214 -6.50 -18.09 -3.65
N LEU A 215 -6.76 -17.62 -4.89
CA LEU A 215 -7.47 -18.42 -5.90
C LEU A 215 -6.73 -19.72 -6.25
N TYR A 216 -5.41 -19.74 -6.09
CA TYR A 216 -4.54 -20.86 -6.41
C TYR A 216 -4.18 -21.71 -5.18
N ALA A 217 -4.74 -21.39 -4.01
CA ALA A 217 -4.48 -22.11 -2.77
C ALA A 217 -5.24 -23.46 -2.68
N ASP A 218 -4.75 -24.37 -1.83
CA ASP A 218 -5.39 -25.65 -1.50
C ASP A 218 -6.61 -25.52 -0.57
N GLY A 219 -6.92 -24.31 -0.10
CA GLY A 219 -8.04 -24.08 0.80
C GLY A 219 -8.37 -22.60 1.05
N PRO A 220 -9.31 -22.31 1.96
CA PRO A 220 -9.73 -20.96 2.26
C PRO A 220 -8.61 -20.11 2.88
N SER A 221 -8.37 -18.92 2.33
CA SER A 221 -7.40 -17.96 2.87
C SER A 221 -8.12 -16.77 3.49
N THR A 222 -7.63 -16.30 4.64
CA THR A 222 -8.20 -15.16 5.38
C THR A 222 -7.15 -14.07 5.59
N LEU A 223 -7.46 -12.87 5.12
CA LEU A 223 -6.65 -11.68 5.30
C LEU A 223 -7.29 -10.84 6.40
N ARG A 224 -6.59 -10.63 7.53
CA ARG A 224 -7.09 -9.92 8.71
C ARG A 224 -6.46 -8.53 8.86
N ASN A 225 -7.11 -7.67 9.65
CA ASN A 225 -6.65 -6.33 10.03
C ASN A 225 -6.42 -5.37 8.85
N ILE A 226 -7.28 -5.46 7.84
CA ILE A 226 -7.25 -4.66 6.61
C ILE A 226 -8.33 -3.56 6.57
N ALA A 227 -8.87 -3.12 7.72
CA ALA A 227 -9.93 -2.09 7.80
C ALA A 227 -9.63 -0.82 7.00
N SER A 228 -8.35 -0.43 6.93
CA SER A 228 -7.91 0.76 6.20
C SER A 228 -8.26 0.73 4.71
N TRP A 229 -8.49 -0.45 4.11
CA TRP A 229 -8.88 -0.64 2.71
C TRP A 229 -10.19 0.05 2.32
N ARG A 230 -11.10 0.26 3.28
CA ARG A 230 -12.43 0.85 3.01
C ARG A 230 -12.37 2.32 2.63
N VAL A 231 -11.33 3.02 3.08
CA VAL A 231 -11.17 4.48 2.92
C VAL A 231 -10.03 4.85 1.97
N LYS A 232 -9.60 3.89 1.12
CA LYS A 232 -8.58 4.09 0.08
C LYS A 232 -9.20 4.63 -1.21
N GLU A 233 -8.50 4.46 -2.31
CA GLU A 233 -8.93 4.80 -3.68
C GLU A 233 -10.37 4.38 -3.97
N THR A 234 -10.74 3.18 -3.55
CA THR A 234 -12.11 2.65 -3.50
C THR A 234 -12.33 1.98 -2.14
N ASP A 235 -13.54 1.49 -1.85
CA ASP A 235 -13.68 0.47 -0.79
C ASP A 235 -13.08 -0.84 -1.33
N ARG A 236 -11.78 -1.03 -1.09
CA ARG A 236 -11.02 -2.17 -1.63
C ARG A 236 -11.54 -3.51 -1.11
N ILE A 237 -12.14 -3.57 0.08
CA ILE A 237 -12.73 -4.83 0.58
C ILE A 237 -13.92 -5.19 -0.31
N ALA A 238 -14.86 -4.26 -0.48
CA ALA A 238 -16.06 -4.45 -1.30
C ALA A 238 -15.70 -4.73 -2.77
N ALA A 239 -14.75 -3.99 -3.33
CA ALA A 239 -14.29 -4.16 -4.69
C ALA A 239 -13.63 -5.54 -4.88
N MET A 240 -12.66 -5.91 -4.05
CA MET A 240 -12.01 -7.24 -4.14
C MET A 240 -13.01 -8.38 -4.00
N ALA A 241 -13.95 -8.29 -3.06
CA ALA A 241 -14.95 -9.33 -2.87
C ALA A 241 -15.88 -9.46 -4.09
N THR A 242 -16.28 -8.34 -4.68
CA THR A 242 -17.13 -8.32 -5.88
C THR A 242 -16.42 -8.96 -7.07
N GLU A 243 -15.18 -8.54 -7.33
CA GLU A 243 -14.41 -8.99 -8.49
C GLU A 243 -13.92 -10.45 -8.34
N LEU A 244 -13.52 -10.89 -7.15
CA LEU A 244 -13.17 -12.31 -6.88
C LEU A 244 -14.38 -13.25 -7.06
N ARG A 245 -15.60 -12.81 -6.69
CA ARG A 245 -16.83 -13.59 -6.92
C ARG A 245 -17.11 -13.80 -8.41
N LYS A 246 -16.78 -12.84 -9.28
CA LYS A 246 -16.90 -12.98 -10.75
C LYS A 246 -16.01 -14.12 -11.28
N LEU A 247 -14.84 -14.31 -10.68
CA LEU A 247 -13.92 -15.42 -10.99
C LEU A 247 -14.38 -16.78 -10.44
N GLY A 248 -15.51 -16.83 -9.72
CA GLY A 248 -16.12 -18.04 -9.19
C GLY A 248 -15.77 -18.35 -7.74
N ALA A 249 -14.91 -17.56 -7.09
CA ALA A 249 -14.58 -17.75 -5.68
C ALA A 249 -15.79 -17.49 -4.78
N THR A 250 -15.87 -18.20 -3.65
CA THR A 250 -16.78 -17.81 -2.57
C THR A 250 -16.04 -16.87 -1.64
N VAL A 251 -16.58 -15.67 -1.44
CA VAL A 251 -15.91 -14.62 -0.67
C VAL A 251 -16.81 -14.13 0.46
N GLU A 252 -16.27 -14.16 1.67
CA GLU A 252 -16.82 -13.53 2.86
C GLU A 252 -16.00 -12.29 3.18
N GLU A 253 -16.67 -11.18 3.50
CA GLU A 253 -16.03 -9.91 3.83
C GLU A 253 -16.65 -9.34 5.10
N GLY A 254 -15.80 -8.80 5.98
CA GLY A 254 -16.23 -8.11 7.19
C GLY A 254 -15.60 -6.73 7.27
N ALA A 255 -15.76 -6.04 8.41
CA ALA A 255 -15.29 -4.67 8.59
C ALA A 255 -13.78 -4.51 8.30
N ASP A 256 -12.98 -5.53 8.63
CA ASP A 256 -11.52 -5.49 8.62
C ASP A 256 -10.87 -6.79 8.10
N PHE A 257 -11.65 -7.66 7.43
CA PHE A 257 -11.14 -8.91 6.88
C PHE A 257 -11.77 -9.27 5.53
N LEU A 258 -11.05 -10.12 4.79
CA LEU A 258 -11.50 -10.75 3.56
C LEU A 258 -11.12 -12.23 3.60
N ARG A 259 -12.10 -13.12 3.45
CA ARG A 259 -11.90 -14.57 3.40
C ARG A 259 -12.28 -15.11 2.02
N VAL A 260 -11.31 -15.68 1.32
CA VAL A 260 -11.42 -16.18 -0.05
C VAL A 260 -11.37 -17.70 -0.03
N VAL A 261 -12.48 -18.34 -0.42
CA VAL A 261 -12.51 -19.77 -0.71
C VAL A 261 -12.28 -19.95 -2.22
N PRO A 262 -11.18 -20.61 -2.63
CA PRO A 262 -10.90 -20.77 -4.05
C PRO A 262 -11.96 -21.63 -4.73
N PRO A 263 -12.31 -21.35 -6.00
CA PRO A 263 -13.25 -22.16 -6.76
C PRO A 263 -12.65 -23.51 -7.14
N GLU A 264 -13.44 -24.41 -7.72
CA GLU A 264 -12.89 -25.59 -8.42
C GLU A 264 -12.15 -25.16 -9.71
N GLN A 265 -12.71 -24.20 -10.44
CA GLN A 265 -12.15 -23.62 -11.67
C GLN A 265 -12.30 -22.11 -11.65
N ILE A 266 -11.24 -21.38 -12.02
CA ILE A 266 -11.29 -19.92 -12.19
C ILE A 266 -12.09 -19.63 -13.47
N ARG A 267 -13.09 -18.77 -13.37
CA ARG A 267 -13.99 -18.43 -14.49
C ARG A 267 -13.48 -17.20 -15.23
N ALA A 268 -13.75 -17.14 -16.54
CA ALA A 268 -13.53 -15.92 -17.30
C ALA A 268 -14.39 -14.78 -16.76
N ALA A 269 -13.82 -13.59 -16.65
CA ALA A 269 -14.50 -12.44 -16.05
C ALA A 269 -14.05 -11.12 -16.67
N THR A 270 -14.95 -10.14 -16.61
CA THR A 270 -14.62 -8.74 -16.82
C THR A 270 -14.49 -8.05 -15.47
N ILE A 271 -13.33 -7.46 -15.22
CA ILE A 271 -12.94 -6.87 -13.95
C ILE A 271 -13.04 -5.36 -14.01
N ASP A 272 -13.79 -4.80 -13.06
CA ASP A 272 -13.91 -3.37 -12.84
C ASP A 272 -12.79 -2.88 -11.92
N THR A 273 -12.15 -1.76 -12.27
CA THR A 273 -10.96 -1.26 -11.56
C THR A 273 -11.26 -0.21 -10.51
N TYR A 274 -12.44 0.42 -10.57
CA TYR A 274 -12.87 1.48 -9.64
C TYR A 274 -11.88 2.66 -9.56
N ASP A 275 -11.19 2.98 -10.66
CA ASP A 275 -10.09 3.97 -10.71
C ASP A 275 -8.93 3.64 -9.74
N ASP A 276 -8.78 2.37 -9.38
CA ASP A 276 -7.72 1.86 -8.53
C ASP A 276 -6.77 0.94 -9.31
N HIS A 277 -5.59 1.48 -9.62
CA HIS A 277 -4.45 0.75 -10.18
C HIS A 277 -4.22 -0.64 -9.58
N ARG A 278 -4.40 -0.82 -8.27
CA ARG A 278 -4.15 -2.12 -7.61
C ARG A 278 -5.17 -3.17 -7.99
N MET A 279 -6.42 -2.78 -8.26
CA MET A 279 -7.43 -3.70 -8.78
C MET A 279 -6.98 -4.25 -10.15
N ALA A 280 -6.57 -3.38 -11.07
CA ALA A 280 -6.08 -3.81 -12.38
C ALA A 280 -4.87 -4.74 -12.29
N MET A 281 -3.86 -4.39 -11.47
CA MET A 281 -2.62 -5.15 -11.34
C MET A 281 -2.77 -6.46 -10.56
N CYS A 282 -3.61 -6.51 -9.52
CA CYS A 282 -3.84 -7.77 -8.80
C CYS A 282 -4.59 -8.77 -9.68
N PHE A 283 -5.67 -8.32 -10.34
CA PHE A 283 -6.54 -9.22 -11.11
C PHE A 283 -5.93 -9.69 -12.44
N SER A 284 -4.88 -9.05 -12.95
CA SER A 284 -4.11 -9.58 -14.07
C SER A 284 -3.54 -10.98 -13.75
N LEU A 285 -3.20 -11.26 -12.49
CA LEU A 285 -2.62 -12.53 -12.05
C LEU A 285 -3.57 -13.71 -12.22
N ALA A 286 -4.89 -13.48 -12.22
CA ALA A 286 -5.88 -14.52 -12.46
C ALA A 286 -5.86 -15.08 -13.89
N SER A 287 -5.11 -14.45 -14.80
CA SER A 287 -4.83 -14.97 -16.14
C SER A 287 -3.76 -16.07 -16.17
N LEU A 288 -2.98 -16.21 -15.11
CA LEU A 288 -1.86 -17.14 -15.06
C LEU A 288 -2.32 -18.56 -14.75
N ASP A 289 -1.70 -19.55 -15.39
CA ASP A 289 -1.86 -20.96 -15.05
C ASP A 289 -1.03 -21.28 -13.80
N GLY A 290 -1.68 -21.85 -12.77
CA GLY A 290 -1.02 -22.31 -11.56
C GLY A 290 -1.15 -23.82 -11.36
N ALA A 291 -0.39 -24.34 -10.39
CA ALA A 291 -0.31 -25.78 -10.14
C ALA A 291 -1.66 -26.43 -9.77
N ALA A 292 -2.50 -25.74 -9.00
CA ALA A 292 -3.82 -26.24 -8.61
C ALA A 292 -4.89 -25.99 -9.68
N ARG A 293 -4.78 -24.87 -10.40
CA ARG A 293 -5.84 -24.34 -11.26
C ARG A 293 -5.25 -23.58 -12.42
N LYS A 294 -5.84 -23.77 -13.59
CA LYS A 294 -5.58 -22.92 -14.75
C LYS A 294 -6.16 -21.52 -14.53
N GLY A 295 -5.49 -20.54 -15.12
CA GLY A 295 -5.99 -19.18 -15.21
C GLY A 295 -7.21 -19.10 -16.12
N ALA A 296 -7.80 -17.92 -16.20
CA ALA A 296 -8.93 -17.66 -17.08
C ALA A 296 -8.70 -16.42 -17.94
N THR A 297 -9.50 -16.27 -19.00
CA THR A 297 -9.55 -15.01 -19.74
C THR A 297 -10.10 -13.90 -18.85
N VAL A 298 -9.28 -12.89 -18.59
CA VAL A 298 -9.64 -11.73 -17.77
C VAL A 298 -9.62 -10.48 -18.64
N ARG A 299 -10.75 -9.76 -18.68
CA ARG A 299 -10.81 -8.43 -19.30
C ARG A 299 -10.77 -7.37 -18.22
N ILE A 300 -9.76 -6.52 -18.21
CA ILE A 300 -9.70 -5.33 -17.33
C ILE A 300 -10.39 -4.16 -18.05
N ASN A 301 -11.43 -3.56 -17.45
CA ASN A 301 -12.22 -2.51 -18.12
C ASN A 301 -11.48 -1.17 -18.29
N ASP A 302 -10.66 -0.78 -17.32
CA ASP A 302 -9.83 0.43 -17.38
C ASP A 302 -8.37 0.11 -17.03
N PRO A 303 -7.62 -0.53 -17.95
CA PRO A 303 -6.25 -0.92 -17.68
C PRO A 303 -5.31 0.28 -17.53
N LYS A 304 -5.69 1.48 -17.99
CA LYS A 304 -4.82 2.67 -17.92
C LYS A 304 -4.74 3.28 -16.51
N CYS A 305 -5.64 2.92 -15.59
CA CYS A 305 -5.56 3.36 -14.20
C CYS A 305 -4.23 2.97 -13.52
N VAL A 306 -3.52 1.95 -14.03
CA VAL A 306 -2.17 1.55 -13.57
C VAL A 306 -1.15 2.68 -13.64
N ALA A 307 -1.35 3.67 -14.52
CA ALA A 307 -0.48 4.85 -14.65
C ALA A 307 -0.37 5.70 -13.38
N LYS A 308 -1.22 5.47 -12.38
CA LYS A 308 -1.07 6.07 -11.06
C LYS A 308 0.24 5.69 -10.35
N THR A 309 0.75 4.47 -10.56
CA THR A 309 2.02 4.02 -9.94
C THR A 309 2.96 3.31 -10.91
N PHE A 310 2.44 2.68 -11.95
CA PHE A 310 3.23 1.89 -12.89
C PHE A 310 2.61 1.95 -14.31
N PRO A 311 2.83 3.04 -15.07
CA PRO A 311 2.25 3.23 -16.40
C PRO A 311 2.54 2.08 -17.38
N GLU A 312 3.73 1.50 -17.32
CA GLU A 312 4.19 0.41 -18.19
C GLU A 312 3.87 -0.99 -17.64
N TYR A 313 3.02 -1.10 -16.61
CA TYR A 313 2.77 -2.35 -15.89
C TYR A 313 2.41 -3.53 -16.82
N PHE A 314 1.44 -3.35 -17.73
CA PHE A 314 0.98 -4.44 -18.59
C PHE A 314 2.05 -4.85 -19.61
N GLU A 315 2.90 -3.92 -20.06
CA GLU A 315 4.04 -4.24 -20.93
C GLU A 315 5.07 -5.08 -20.16
N ALA A 316 5.40 -4.69 -18.92
CA ALA A 316 6.29 -5.46 -18.05
C ALA A 316 5.70 -6.83 -17.68
N PHE A 317 4.40 -6.91 -17.40
CA PHE A 317 3.72 -8.16 -17.08
C PHE A 317 3.75 -9.15 -18.25
N ALA A 318 3.51 -8.69 -19.49
CA ALA A 318 3.63 -9.52 -20.69
C ALA A 318 5.04 -10.10 -20.89
N GLN A 319 6.09 -9.39 -20.47
CA GLN A 319 7.46 -9.89 -20.58
C GLN A 319 7.76 -11.05 -19.61
N THR A 320 6.90 -11.30 -18.62
CA THR A 320 7.07 -12.41 -17.68
C THR A 320 6.49 -13.74 -18.15
N THR A 321 5.78 -13.76 -19.28
CA THR A 321 5.16 -14.97 -19.83
C THR A 321 5.84 -15.44 -21.10
N ARG A 322 5.68 -16.72 -21.41
CA ARG A 322 6.23 -17.34 -22.64
C ARG A 322 5.28 -17.21 -23.84
N ASP A 323 3.99 -17.13 -23.56
CA ASP A 323 2.93 -16.99 -24.56
C ASP A 323 2.38 -15.55 -24.57
N ASP A 324 1.80 -15.14 -25.69
CA ASP A 324 1.13 -13.84 -25.84
C ASP A 324 -0.05 -13.74 -24.87
N LEU A 325 0.11 -12.96 -23.81
CA LEU A 325 -0.92 -12.72 -22.78
C LEU A 325 -2.12 -11.91 -23.31
N PHE A 326 -1.88 -11.04 -24.29
CA PHE A 326 -2.89 -10.13 -24.80
C PHE A 326 -3.38 -10.59 -26.17
N GLN A 327 -4.69 -10.79 -26.27
CA GLN A 327 -5.34 -10.93 -27.56
C GLN A 327 -5.58 -9.53 -28.15
N PRO A 328 -5.42 -9.37 -29.48
CA PRO A 328 -5.56 -8.08 -30.17
C PRO A 328 -6.96 -7.47 -30.07
#